data_AF-A0A373PEQ2-F1
#
_entry.id   AF-A0A373PEQ2-F1
#
_cell.length_a   1.000
_cell.length_b   1.000
_cell.length_c   1.000
_cell.angle_alpha   90.00
_cell.angle_beta   90.00
_cell.angle_gamma   90.00
#
_symmetry.space_group_name_H-M   'P 1'
#
loop_
_entity.id
_entity.type
_entity.pdbx_description
1 polymer ?
#
loop_
_entity_poly.entity_id
_entity_poly.type
_entity_poly.pdbx_seq_one_letter_code
_entity_poly.pdbx_strand_id
1 'polypeptide(L)'
;MENKVFAYTSNEFYEIKSRLYQLEEKITRKCMKRASKTTIVNADRIVSVRTALNGRLYVRMEALSRLEMALQKQEQILCKALHTDLGKSKTESVMCEIGLVQGEIRWMKQHLGRLCRPKHVRTPLAQFAAKSYQSPSPYGNVLIMSPWNYPVLLTLEPLVDAIAAGNTAVVKPSAYAPVSANALKDLLEEWIVKDSVCRKDMKSLVL
;
A
#
# COMPACT_ATOMS: atom_id res chain seq x y z
N MET A 1 -16.62 24.49 10.39
CA MET A 1 -16.39 23.03 10.41
C MET A 1 -15.31 22.77 11.45
N GLU A 2 -15.63 22.08 12.54
CA GLU A 2 -14.64 21.74 13.57
C GLU A 2 -13.52 20.92 12.93
N ASN A 3 -12.26 21.37 13.10
CA ASN A 3 -11.08 20.63 12.66
C ASN A 3 -10.93 19.40 13.55
N LYS A 4 -11.58 18.30 13.16
CA LYS A 4 -11.43 17.01 13.80
C LYS A 4 -10.00 16.51 13.59
N VAL A 5 -9.33 16.24 14.70
CA VAL A 5 -7.95 15.75 14.72
C VAL A 5 -7.98 14.28 15.08
N PHE A 6 -7.25 13.45 14.34
CA PHE A 6 -7.26 12.00 14.52
C PHE A 6 -5.86 11.52 14.90
N ALA A 7 -5.75 10.79 16.01
CA ALA A 7 -4.51 10.12 16.39
C ALA A 7 -4.69 8.61 16.34
N TYR A 8 -3.70 7.94 15.77
CA TYR A 8 -3.66 6.49 15.66
C TYR A 8 -2.46 5.96 16.43
N THR A 9 -2.73 5.27 17.54
CA THR A 9 -1.67 4.59 18.31
C THR A 9 -1.57 3.13 17.90
N SER A 10 -0.65 2.40 18.55
CA SER A 10 -0.52 0.96 18.37
C SER A 10 -1.81 0.20 18.73
N ASN A 11 -2.70 0.71 19.58
CA ASN A 11 -3.81 -0.08 20.09
C ASN A 11 -5.17 0.61 19.95
N GLU A 12 -5.23 1.93 19.70
CA GLU A 12 -6.49 2.68 19.70
C GLU A 12 -6.52 3.82 18.67
N PHE A 13 -7.75 4.14 18.25
CA PHE A 13 -8.12 5.30 17.45
C PHE A 13 -8.69 6.39 18.36
N TYR A 14 -8.14 7.59 18.27
CA TYR A 14 -8.63 8.74 19.05
C TYR A 14 -9.14 9.83 18.11
N GLU A 15 -10.42 10.19 18.24
CA GLU A 15 -10.95 11.46 17.73
C GLU A 15 -10.72 12.53 18.81
N ILE A 16 -9.81 13.46 18.53
CA ILE A 16 -9.33 14.45 19.49
C ILE A 16 -10.01 15.79 19.21
N LYS A 17 -10.66 16.33 20.24
CA LYS A 17 -11.29 17.67 20.22
C LYS A 17 -10.30 18.83 20.44
N SER A 18 -9.03 18.54 20.77
CA SER A 18 -7.98 19.53 21.06
C SER A 18 -6.95 19.69 19.93
N ARG A 19 -6.10 20.73 20.01
CA ARG A 19 -5.04 21.02 19.02
C ARG A 19 -3.91 19.99 19.11
N LEU A 20 -3.54 19.42 17.96
CA LEU A 20 -2.54 18.35 17.77
C LEU A 20 -1.21 18.57 18.53
N TYR A 21 -0.73 19.82 18.61
CA TYR A 21 0.53 20.18 19.26
C TYR A 21 0.59 19.88 20.78
N GLN A 22 -0.53 19.99 21.49
CA GLN A 22 -0.58 19.68 22.94
C GLN A 22 -0.50 18.18 23.21
N LEU A 23 -0.76 17.35 22.19
CA LEU A 23 -0.68 15.89 22.27
C LEU A 23 0.73 15.39 21.96
N GLU A 24 1.45 16.02 21.03
CA GLU A 24 2.86 15.74 20.72
C GLU A 24 3.74 15.88 21.97
N GLU A 25 3.46 16.89 22.80
CA GLU A 25 4.16 17.13 24.07
C GLU A 25 3.91 16.03 25.12
N LYS A 26 2.71 15.42 25.13
CA LYS A 26 2.34 14.35 26.08
C LYS A 26 2.75 12.94 25.62
N ILE A 27 2.96 12.72 24.32
CA ILE A 27 3.30 11.41 23.71
C ILE A 27 4.83 11.30 23.47
N THR A 28 5.63 11.78 24.41
CA THR A 28 7.08 11.97 24.25
C THR A 28 7.94 10.69 24.36
N ARG A 29 7.40 9.48 24.15
CA ARG A 29 8.18 8.23 24.33
C ARG A 29 7.95 7.07 23.34
N LYS A 30 7.10 7.19 22.33
CA LYS A 30 6.90 6.10 21.34
C LYS A 30 7.04 6.64 19.91
N CYS A 31 7.50 5.78 19.00
CA CYS A 31 7.69 6.02 17.56
C CYS A 31 6.43 6.52 16.85
N MET A 32 5.97 7.73 17.14
CA MET A 32 4.80 8.36 16.53
C MET A 32 5.30 9.48 15.62
N LYS A 33 4.94 9.43 14.33
CA LYS A 33 5.29 10.44 13.34
C LYS A 33 4.06 11.16 12.85
N ARG A 34 4.19 12.47 12.63
CA ARG A 34 3.12 13.31 12.09
C ARG A 34 2.96 13.04 10.60
N ALA A 35 1.78 12.56 10.20
CA ALA A 35 1.44 12.33 8.79
C ALA A 35 0.82 13.57 8.13
N SER A 36 0.09 14.39 8.90
CA SER A 36 -0.56 15.60 8.39
C SER A 36 -0.76 16.64 9.49
N LYS A 37 -1.35 17.81 9.15
CA LYS A 37 -1.74 18.81 10.16
C LYS A 37 -2.72 18.26 11.20
N THR A 38 -3.50 17.23 10.85
CA THR A 38 -4.58 16.64 11.66
C THR A 38 -4.33 15.17 12.03
N THR A 39 -3.19 14.58 11.66
CA THR A 39 -2.98 13.13 11.79
C THR A 39 -1.58 12.77 12.29
N ILE A 40 -1.54 11.95 13.34
CA ILE A 40 -0.33 11.31 13.88
C ILE A 40 -0.50 9.80 13.79
N VAL A 41 0.56 9.11 13.38
CA VAL A 41 0.58 7.68 13.11
C VAL A 41 1.80 7.03 13.76
N ASN A 42 1.65 5.80 14.24
CA ASN A 42 2.78 5.03 14.76
C ASN A 42 3.72 4.61 13.62
N ALA A 43 4.92 5.18 13.59
CA ALA A 43 5.97 4.92 12.63
C ALA A 43 6.35 3.43 12.57
N ASP A 44 6.49 2.71 13.69
CA ASP A 44 6.97 1.32 13.72
C ASP A 44 6.10 0.33 12.90
N ARG A 45 4.89 0.75 12.55
CA ARG A 45 3.89 -0.03 11.81
C ARG A 45 3.62 0.51 10.42
N ILE A 46 4.42 1.46 9.96
CA ILE A 46 4.27 2.13 8.68
C ILE A 46 5.35 1.65 7.73
N VAL A 47 4.97 0.81 6.80
CA VAL A 47 5.89 0.38 5.74
C VAL A 47 5.73 1.34 4.57
N SER A 48 6.77 2.16 4.29
CA SER A 48 6.80 2.98 3.07
C SER A 48 7.44 2.20 1.94
N VAL A 49 6.71 2.11 0.84
CA VAL A 49 7.14 1.58 -0.44
C VAL A 49 7.43 2.77 -1.35
N ARG A 50 8.70 3.14 -1.49
CA ARG A 50 9.15 4.16 -2.44
C ARG A 50 9.85 3.51 -3.61
N THR A 51 9.12 3.34 -4.71
CA THR A 51 9.69 2.90 -5.99
C THR A 51 9.50 4.02 -7.00
N ALA A 52 10.55 4.36 -7.76
CA ALA A 52 10.44 5.29 -8.88
C ALA A 52 9.69 4.60 -10.04
N LEU A 53 8.36 4.44 -9.91
CA LEU A 53 7.48 3.84 -10.92
C LEU A 53 7.11 4.82 -12.06
N ASN A 54 7.80 5.97 -12.11
CA ASN A 54 7.46 7.09 -12.96
C ASN A 54 7.51 6.69 -14.45
N GLY A 55 6.32 6.55 -15.03
CA GLY A 55 6.03 6.56 -16.46
C GLY A 55 6.22 5.25 -17.23
N ARG A 56 7.03 4.29 -16.76
CA ARG A 56 7.37 3.11 -17.57
C ARG A 56 6.54 1.88 -17.16
N LEU A 57 5.67 1.43 -18.06
CA LEU A 57 4.86 0.22 -17.92
C LEU A 57 5.69 -1.00 -17.48
N TYR A 58 6.89 -1.16 -18.05
CA TYR A 58 7.83 -2.24 -17.73
C TYR A 58 8.19 -2.29 -16.24
N VAL A 59 8.50 -1.14 -15.62
CA VAL A 59 8.91 -1.09 -14.20
C VAL A 59 7.76 -1.52 -13.31
N ARG A 60 6.52 -1.14 -13.66
CA ARG A 60 5.32 -1.57 -12.93
C ARG A 60 5.08 -3.07 -13.06
N MET A 61 5.24 -3.63 -14.26
CA MET A 61 5.12 -5.07 -14.50
C MET A 61 6.19 -5.88 -13.75
N GLU A 62 7.42 -5.37 -13.70
CA GLU A 62 8.51 -5.99 -12.95
C GLU A 62 8.23 -5.94 -11.45
N ALA A 63 7.80 -4.79 -10.92
CA ALA A 63 7.43 -4.63 -9.52
C ALA A 63 6.32 -5.62 -9.10
N LEU A 64 5.26 -5.75 -9.93
CA LEU A 64 4.18 -6.72 -9.70
C LEU A 64 4.67 -8.17 -9.77
N SER A 65 5.55 -8.51 -10.70
CA SER A 65 6.11 -9.86 -10.82
C SER A 65 7.01 -10.21 -9.63
N ARG A 66 7.75 -9.24 -9.10
CA ARG A 66 8.58 -9.42 -7.91
C ARG A 66 7.74 -9.55 -6.65
N LEU A 67 6.61 -8.84 -6.58
CA LEU A 67 5.65 -8.98 -5.49
C LEU A 67 5.02 -10.38 -5.50
N GLU A 68 4.65 -10.89 -6.68
CA GLU A 68 4.16 -12.26 -6.87
C GLU A 68 5.17 -13.30 -6.35
N MET A 69 6.46 -13.15 -6.71
CA MET A 69 7.52 -14.05 -6.24
C MET A 69 7.74 -13.97 -4.73
N ALA A 70 7.73 -12.77 -4.14
CA ALA A 70 7.88 -12.59 -2.69
C ALA A 70 6.70 -13.23 -1.94
N LEU A 71 5.49 -13.06 -2.45
CA LEU A 71 4.27 -13.65 -1.90
C LEU A 71 4.30 -15.17 -1.93
N GLN A 72 4.74 -15.76 -3.04
CA GLN A 72 4.89 -17.22 -3.17
C GLN A 72 5.94 -17.78 -2.20
N LYS A 73 7.08 -17.10 -2.06
CA LYS A 73 8.15 -17.53 -1.16
C LYS A 73 7.72 -17.50 0.31
N GLN A 74 6.93 -16.50 0.71
CA GLN A 74 6.52 -16.30 2.09
C GLN A 74 5.11 -16.85 2.41
N GLU A 75 4.47 -17.55 1.47
CA GLU A 75 3.11 -18.09 1.63
C GLU A 75 2.94 -18.88 2.93
N GLN A 76 3.89 -19.77 3.24
CA GLN A 76 3.81 -20.58 4.47
C GLN A 76 3.92 -19.76 5.75
N ILE A 77 4.71 -18.68 5.73
CA ILE A 77 4.89 -17.77 6.87
C ILE A 77 3.59 -16.98 7.07
N LEU A 78 3.00 -16.47 5.99
CA LEU A 78 1.73 -15.77 6.02
C LEU A 78 0.59 -16.65 6.52
N CYS A 79 0.49 -17.91 6.05
CA CYS A 79 -0.53 -18.84 6.55
C CYS A 79 -0.39 -19.10 8.05
N LYS A 80 0.85 -19.24 8.56
CA LYS A 80 1.09 -19.41 10.00
C LYS A 80 0.67 -18.17 10.78
N ALA A 81 1.02 -16.98 10.29
CA ALA A 81 0.64 -15.72 10.91
C ALA A 81 -0.87 -15.53 10.97
N LEU A 82 -1.58 -15.80 9.87
CA LEU A 82 -3.03 -15.78 9.78
C LEU A 82 -3.69 -16.79 10.71
N HIS A 83 -3.12 -17.99 10.83
CA HIS A 83 -3.59 -18.98 11.79
C HIS A 83 -3.43 -18.49 13.24
N THR A 84 -2.30 -17.84 13.57
CA THR A 84 -2.07 -17.31 14.91
C THR A 84 -3.01 -16.17 15.28
N ASP A 85 -3.27 -15.22 14.38
CA ASP A 85 -4.10 -14.06 14.68
C ASP A 85 -5.61 -14.35 14.56
N LEU A 86 -6.02 -15.15 13.56
CA LEU A 86 -7.42 -15.34 13.18
C LEU A 86 -7.92 -16.79 13.32
N GLY A 87 -7.04 -17.75 13.62
CA GLY A 87 -7.41 -19.17 13.67
C GLY A 87 -7.71 -19.80 12.31
N LYS A 88 -7.47 -19.08 11.20
CA LYS A 88 -7.78 -19.57 9.85
C LYS A 88 -7.00 -20.83 9.52
N SER A 89 -7.65 -21.78 8.84
CA SER A 89 -6.94 -22.94 8.33
C SER A 89 -5.98 -22.54 7.20
N LYS A 90 -4.99 -23.39 6.89
CA LYS A 90 -4.08 -23.13 5.75
C LYS A 90 -4.86 -22.98 4.45
N THR A 91 -5.82 -23.86 4.19
CA THR A 91 -6.64 -23.86 2.98
C THR A 91 -7.45 -22.56 2.86
N GLU A 92 -8.07 -22.13 3.96
CA GLU A 92 -8.81 -20.87 4.00
C GLU A 92 -7.91 -19.65 3.79
N SER A 93 -6.74 -19.63 4.43
CA SER A 93 -5.76 -18.54 4.27
C SER A 93 -5.27 -18.41 2.83
N VAL A 94 -5.01 -19.54 2.16
CA VAL A 94 -4.59 -19.54 0.75
C VAL A 94 -5.76 -19.17 -0.16
N MET A 95 -6.94 -19.75 0.03
CA MET A 95 -8.07 -19.52 -0.87
C MET A 95 -8.65 -18.11 -0.75
N CYS A 96 -8.80 -17.59 0.47
CA CYS A 96 -9.54 -16.37 0.76
C CYS A 96 -8.66 -15.14 0.99
N GLU A 97 -7.33 -15.28 1.02
CA GLU A 97 -6.42 -14.12 1.11
C GLU A 97 -5.31 -14.18 0.06
N ILE A 98 -4.38 -15.13 0.20
CA ILE A 98 -3.16 -15.14 -0.63
C ILE A 98 -3.48 -15.36 -2.11
N GLY A 99 -4.37 -16.31 -2.39
CA GLY A 99 -4.78 -16.68 -3.75
C GLY A 99 -5.57 -15.57 -4.46
N LEU A 100 -6.36 -14.79 -3.71
CA LEU A 100 -7.05 -13.61 -4.24
C LEU A 100 -6.04 -12.52 -4.63
N VAL A 101 -5.05 -12.24 -3.78
CA VAL A 101 -3.97 -11.29 -4.10
C VAL A 101 -3.16 -11.75 -5.32
N GLN A 102 -2.83 -13.05 -5.41
CA GLN A 102 -2.15 -13.59 -6.60
C GLN A 102 -3.03 -13.47 -7.86
N GLY A 103 -4.34 -13.68 -7.73
CA GLY A 103 -5.31 -13.47 -8.80
C GLY A 103 -5.28 -12.03 -9.30
N GLU A 104 -5.29 -11.07 -8.37
CA GLU A 104 -5.25 -9.64 -8.68
C GLU A 104 -3.95 -9.24 -9.38
N ILE A 105 -2.80 -9.72 -8.88
CA ILE A 105 -1.51 -9.48 -9.53
C ILE A 105 -1.51 -10.00 -10.98
N ARG A 106 -2.02 -11.20 -11.21
CA ARG A 106 -2.12 -11.78 -12.56
C ARG A 106 -3.06 -10.97 -13.46
N TRP A 107 -4.22 -10.59 -12.94
CA TRP A 107 -5.18 -9.79 -13.69
C TRP A 107 -4.58 -8.43 -14.08
N MET A 108 -3.95 -7.75 -13.13
CA MET A 108 -3.27 -6.47 -13.37
C MET A 108 -2.17 -6.62 -14.40
N LYS A 109 -1.28 -7.62 -14.29
CA LYS A 109 -0.22 -7.88 -15.28
C LYS A 109 -0.77 -8.07 -16.71
N GLN A 110 -1.92 -8.73 -16.86
CA GLN A 110 -2.56 -8.95 -18.16
C GLN A 110 -3.22 -7.68 -18.74
N HIS A 111 -3.76 -6.81 -17.88
CA HIS A 111 -4.57 -5.66 -18.31
C HIS A 111 -3.84 -4.32 -18.24
N LEU A 112 -2.67 -4.24 -17.59
CA LEU A 112 -1.98 -2.99 -17.29
C LEU A 112 -1.70 -2.14 -18.54
N GLY A 113 -1.28 -2.77 -19.64
CA GLY A 113 -1.00 -2.08 -20.89
C GLY A 113 -2.24 -1.39 -21.49
N ARG A 114 -3.41 -2.04 -21.38
CA ARG A 114 -4.69 -1.46 -21.79
C ARG A 114 -5.13 -0.34 -20.86
N LEU A 115 -4.94 -0.52 -19.55
CA LEU A 115 -5.33 0.46 -18.53
C LEU A 115 -4.52 1.75 -18.63
N CYS A 116 -3.23 1.67 -18.97
CA CYS A 116 -2.35 2.84 -19.08
C CYS A 116 -2.48 3.59 -20.42
N ARG A 117 -3.19 3.04 -21.42
CA ARG A 117 -3.24 3.62 -22.76
C ARG A 117 -4.10 4.90 -22.80
N PRO A 118 -3.66 5.98 -23.50
CA PRO A 118 -4.49 7.14 -23.75
C PRO A 118 -5.79 6.76 -24.49
N LYS A 119 -6.92 7.28 -24.02
CA LYS A 119 -8.24 7.08 -24.62
C LYS A 119 -8.66 8.35 -25.36
N HIS A 120 -8.92 8.23 -26.65
CA HIS A 120 -9.47 9.34 -27.43
C HIS A 120 -10.90 9.64 -26.98
N VAL A 121 -11.22 10.92 -26.87
CA VAL A 121 -12.57 11.40 -26.58
C VAL A 121 -13.04 12.32 -27.69
N ARG A 122 -14.36 12.45 -27.84
CA ARG A 122 -14.94 13.27 -28.91
C ARG A 122 -14.50 14.72 -28.77
N THR A 123 -13.87 15.26 -29.81
CA THR A 123 -13.54 16.69 -29.90
C THR A 123 -14.79 17.47 -30.37
N PRO A 124 -15.20 18.55 -29.69
CA PRO A 124 -16.25 19.44 -30.18
C PRO A 124 -15.91 20.04 -31.55
N LEU A 125 -16.92 20.30 -32.39
CA LEU A 125 -16.73 20.88 -33.73
C LEU A 125 -16.03 22.25 -33.69
N ALA A 126 -16.25 23.03 -32.63
CA ALA A 126 -15.56 24.30 -32.41
C ALA A 126 -14.02 24.15 -32.33
N GLN A 127 -13.52 22.94 -32.06
CA GLN A 127 -12.11 22.61 -31.92
C GLN A 127 -11.68 21.56 -32.97
N PHE A 128 -12.25 21.59 -34.19
CA PHE A 128 -12.03 20.54 -35.20
C PHE A 128 -10.56 20.28 -35.57
N ALA A 129 -9.66 21.26 -35.38
CA ALA A 129 -8.23 21.12 -35.60
C ALA A 129 -7.47 20.43 -34.44
N ALA A 130 -8.11 20.25 -33.28
CA ALA A 130 -7.52 19.66 -32.08
C ALA A 130 -7.89 18.18 -31.90
N LYS A 131 -7.07 17.46 -31.12
CA LYS A 131 -7.33 16.07 -30.72
C LYS A 131 -7.48 16.01 -29.20
N SER A 132 -8.63 15.52 -28.73
CA SER A 132 -8.87 15.32 -27.31
C SER A 132 -8.56 13.88 -26.90
N TYR A 133 -7.86 13.72 -25.77
CA TYR A 133 -7.56 12.42 -25.19
C TYR A 133 -7.53 12.51 -23.65
N GLN A 134 -7.78 11.39 -23.01
CA GLN A 134 -7.64 11.19 -21.57
C GLN A 134 -6.50 10.20 -21.33
N SER A 135 -5.53 10.59 -20.51
CA SER A 135 -4.44 9.71 -20.09
C SER A 135 -4.45 9.58 -18.57
N PRO A 136 -4.42 8.35 -18.03
CA PRO A 136 -4.25 8.15 -16.60
C PRO A 136 -2.85 8.58 -16.17
N SER A 137 -2.75 9.22 -15.02
CA SER A 137 -1.50 9.63 -14.39
C SER A 137 -1.51 9.22 -12.92
N PRO A 138 -0.35 8.86 -12.33
CA PRO A 138 -0.27 8.55 -10.91
C PRO A 138 -0.56 9.79 -10.07
N TYR A 139 -1.17 9.59 -8.91
CA TYR A 139 -1.40 10.64 -7.92
C TYR A 139 -0.12 10.99 -7.14
N GLY A 140 0.81 10.04 -7.02
CA GLY A 140 2.07 10.22 -6.28
C GLY A 140 2.17 9.26 -5.11
N ASN A 141 2.07 9.75 -3.88
CA ASN A 141 2.20 8.94 -2.67
C ASN A 141 0.82 8.66 -2.06
N VAL A 142 0.47 7.39 -1.88
CA VAL A 142 -0.83 6.96 -1.33
C VAL A 142 -0.66 6.30 0.04
N LEU A 143 -1.68 6.36 0.88
CA LEU A 143 -1.74 5.67 2.19
C LEU A 143 -2.78 4.57 2.12
N ILE A 144 -2.39 3.35 2.48
CA ILE A 144 -3.22 2.14 2.55
C ILE A 144 -3.39 1.78 4.02
N MET A 145 -4.63 1.75 4.49
CA MET A 145 -4.98 1.34 5.85
C MET A 145 -5.89 0.13 5.78
N SER A 146 -5.44 -1.00 6.32
CA SER A 146 -6.18 -2.26 6.25
C SER A 146 -6.77 -2.67 7.62
N PRO A 147 -7.96 -3.29 7.65
CA PRO A 147 -8.55 -3.85 8.85
C PRO A 147 -7.98 -5.24 9.19
N TRP A 148 -8.45 -5.85 10.29
CA TRP A 148 -7.87 -7.08 10.86
C TRP A 148 -8.47 -8.38 10.33
N ASN A 149 -9.63 -8.36 9.69
CA ASN A 149 -10.39 -9.56 9.31
C ASN A 149 -9.81 -10.31 8.09
N TYR A 150 -9.17 -9.58 7.17
CA TYR A 150 -8.41 -10.14 6.05
C TYR A 150 -7.12 -9.31 5.89
N PRO A 151 -6.19 -9.42 6.85
CA PRO A 151 -5.08 -8.49 6.98
C PRO A 151 -4.11 -8.59 5.80
N VAL A 152 -3.99 -9.75 5.15
CA VAL A 152 -3.11 -9.89 3.98
C VAL A 152 -3.79 -9.35 2.73
N LEU A 153 -5.03 -9.77 2.46
CA LEU A 153 -5.80 -9.36 1.28
C LEU A 153 -5.96 -7.84 1.23
N LEU A 154 -6.57 -7.26 2.27
CA LEU A 154 -6.96 -5.85 2.32
C LEU A 154 -5.75 -4.91 2.46
N THR A 155 -4.56 -5.47 2.62
CA THR A 155 -3.30 -4.73 2.56
C THR A 155 -2.68 -4.80 1.17
N LEU A 156 -2.57 -6.01 0.62
CA LEU A 156 -1.81 -6.25 -0.62
C LEU A 156 -2.61 -5.96 -1.89
N GLU A 157 -3.91 -6.21 -1.90
CA GLU A 157 -4.79 -5.90 -3.04
C GLU A 157 -4.76 -4.40 -3.39
N PRO A 158 -5.04 -3.46 -2.46
CA PRO A 158 -4.91 -2.03 -2.78
C PRO A 158 -3.46 -1.58 -3.04
N LEU A 159 -2.46 -2.33 -2.56
CA LEU A 159 -1.05 -2.07 -2.86
C LEU A 159 -0.73 -2.43 -4.32
N VAL A 160 -1.26 -3.55 -4.81
CA VAL A 160 -1.15 -3.97 -6.21
C VAL A 160 -1.73 -2.89 -7.13
N ASP A 161 -2.91 -2.36 -6.79
CA ASP A 161 -3.53 -1.25 -7.52
C ASP A 161 -2.68 0.02 -7.52
N ALA A 162 -2.12 0.38 -6.36
CA ALA A 162 -1.26 1.54 -6.23
C ALA A 162 -0.01 1.41 -7.12
N ILE A 163 0.63 0.23 -7.13
CA ILE A 163 1.80 -0.07 -7.97
C ILE A 163 1.42 -0.04 -9.46
N ALA A 164 0.28 -0.64 -9.83
CA ALA A 164 -0.23 -0.65 -11.19
C ALA A 164 -0.50 0.77 -11.71
N ALA A 165 -1.08 1.63 -10.88
CA ALA A 165 -1.28 3.04 -11.19
C ALA A 165 0.04 3.84 -11.29
N GLY A 166 1.13 3.32 -10.71
CA GLY A 166 2.45 3.96 -10.65
C GLY A 166 2.63 4.89 -9.47
N ASN A 167 1.86 4.69 -8.39
CA ASN A 167 2.00 5.41 -7.13
C ASN A 167 3.06 4.74 -6.24
N THR A 168 3.66 5.54 -5.36
CA THR A 168 4.32 5.01 -4.17
C THR A 168 3.28 4.83 -3.08
N ALA A 169 3.49 3.88 -2.17
CA ALA A 169 2.50 3.55 -1.15
C ALA A 169 3.10 3.58 0.25
N VAL A 170 2.28 3.93 1.21
CA VAL A 170 2.56 3.83 2.63
C VAL A 170 1.50 2.88 3.18
N VAL A 171 1.92 1.81 3.83
CA VAL A 171 1.03 0.75 4.27
C VAL A 171 0.99 0.74 5.79
N LYS A 172 -0.23 0.75 6.34
CA LYS A 172 -0.49 0.68 7.77
C LYS A 172 -1.46 -0.47 8.06
N PRO A 173 -0.95 -1.67 8.37
CA PRO A 173 -1.78 -2.80 8.77
C PRO A 173 -2.51 -2.57 10.10
N SER A 174 -3.58 -3.34 10.31
CA SER A 174 -4.35 -3.28 11.55
C SER A 174 -3.52 -3.66 12.77
N ALA A 175 -3.78 -2.95 13.87
CA ALA A 175 -3.21 -3.25 15.18
C ALA A 175 -3.68 -4.58 15.79
N TYR A 176 -4.87 -5.04 15.39
CA TYR A 176 -5.54 -6.20 15.98
C TYR A 176 -5.06 -7.53 15.39
N ALA A 177 -4.21 -7.51 14.35
CA ALA A 177 -3.57 -8.69 13.75
C ALA A 177 -2.03 -8.51 13.72
N PRO A 178 -1.37 -8.53 14.90
CA PRO A 178 0.04 -8.15 15.02
C PRO A 178 1.00 -9.14 14.37
N VAL A 179 0.71 -10.44 14.38
CA VAL A 179 1.61 -11.45 13.78
C VAL A 179 1.55 -11.36 12.26
N SER A 180 0.36 -11.16 11.70
CA SER A 180 0.12 -10.94 10.28
C SER A 180 0.73 -9.63 9.80
N ALA A 181 0.63 -8.57 10.61
CA ALA A 181 1.27 -7.29 10.32
C ALA A 181 2.80 -7.39 10.24
N ASN A 182 3.43 -8.15 11.14
CA ASN A 182 4.87 -8.40 11.10
C ASN A 182 5.27 -9.26 9.89
N ALA A 183 4.52 -10.32 9.58
CA ALA A 183 4.79 -11.14 8.39
C ALA A 183 4.64 -10.33 7.09
N LEU A 184 3.68 -9.40 7.03
CA LEU A 184 3.55 -8.46 5.90
C LEU A 184 4.73 -7.48 5.81
N LYS A 185 5.25 -7.02 6.95
CA LYS A 185 6.45 -6.18 6.97
C LYS A 185 7.65 -6.91 6.37
N ASP A 186 7.91 -8.14 6.81
CA ASP A 186 9.00 -8.98 6.30
C ASP A 186 8.86 -9.24 4.79
N LEU A 187 7.62 -9.42 4.30
CA LEU A 187 7.31 -9.56 2.88
C LEU A 187 7.68 -8.33 2.08
N LEU A 188 7.24 -7.16 2.54
CA LEU A 188 7.47 -5.90 1.85
C LEU A 188 8.95 -5.51 1.87
N GLU A 189 9.66 -5.79 2.95
CA GLU A 189 11.11 -5.57 3.03
C GLU A 189 11.87 -6.47 2.02
N GLU A 190 11.54 -7.76 1.94
CA GLU A 190 12.13 -8.65 0.93
C GLU A 190 11.82 -8.17 -0.50
N TRP A 191 10.58 -7.72 -0.73
CA TRP A 191 10.15 -7.21 -2.02
C TRP A 191 10.88 -5.91 -2.40
N ILE A 192 11.18 -5.00 -1.47
CA ILE A 192 11.90 -3.76 -1.79
C ILE A 192 13.38 -4.03 -2.10
N VAL A 193 14.05 -4.87 -1.31
CA VAL A 193 15.51 -5.10 -1.42
C VAL A 193 15.95 -5.66 -2.78
N LYS A 194 15.10 -6.45 -3.44
CA LYS A 194 15.41 -7.07 -4.74
C LYS A 194 15.20 -6.14 -5.95
N ASP A 195 14.87 -4.85 -5.75
CA ASP A 195 14.56 -3.92 -6.85
C ASP A 195 15.84 -3.25 -7.35
N SER A 196 16.59 -3.98 -8.19
CA SER A 196 17.88 -3.53 -8.71
C SER A 196 17.80 -2.27 -9.61
N VAL A 197 16.62 -1.88 -10.09
CA VAL A 197 16.42 -0.64 -10.85
C VAL A 197 16.41 0.60 -9.92
N CYS A 198 16.19 0.40 -8.62
CA CYS A 198 15.97 1.45 -7.63
C CYS A 198 17.22 1.79 -6.78
N ARG A 199 18.41 1.34 -7.20
CA ARG A 199 19.65 1.40 -6.38
C ARG A 199 20.22 2.81 -6.16
N LYS A 200 19.77 3.85 -6.86
CA LYS A 200 20.38 5.19 -6.79
C LYS A 200 19.75 6.19 -5.82
N ASP A 201 18.52 5.95 -5.33
CA ASP A 201 17.84 6.87 -4.40
C ASP A 201 17.38 6.19 -3.10
N MET A 202 17.99 5.06 -2.74
CA MET A 202 17.63 4.32 -1.52
C MET A 202 18.36 4.89 -0.29
N LYS A 203 17.99 6.12 0.10
CA LYS A 203 18.08 6.53 1.50
C LYS A 203 16.72 6.28 2.15
N SER A 204 16.64 5.12 2.81
CA SER A 204 15.98 4.94 4.10
C SER A 204 14.66 5.69 4.32
N LEU A 205 13.55 4.95 4.31
CA LEU A 205 12.41 5.23 5.18
C LEU A 205 11.48 4.00 5.19
N VAL A 206 11.98 2.87 5.71
CA VAL A 206 11.10 2.00 6.49
C VAL A 206 10.88 2.76 7.80
N LEU A 207 9.63 3.09 8.11
CA LEU A 207 9.27 3.63 9.40
C LEU A 207 8.94 2.48 10.36
#